data_AF-A0A926CE84-F1
#
_entry.id   AF-A0A926CE84-F1
#
_cell.length_a   1.000
_cell.length_b   1.000
_cell.length_c   1.000
_cell.angle_alpha   90.00
_cell.angle_beta   90.00
_cell.angle_gamma   90.00
#
_symmetry.space_group_name_H-M   'P 1'
#
loop_
_entity.id
_entity.type
_entity.pdbx_description
1 polymer ?
#
loop_
_entity_poly.entity_id
_entity_poly.type
_entity_poly.pdbx_seq_one_letter_code
_entity_poly.pdbx_strand_id
1 'polypeptide(L)' 'MSHYTLDELLERWKHEDLTEAQTIGQLLQMLRKIDARVRELERAKAPTSEPEPKNQRSAQ' A
#
# COMPACT_ATOMS: atom_id res chain seq x y z
N MET A 1 -7.42 -12.01 12.40
CA MET A 1 -7.87 -12.30 11.02
C MET A 1 -6.67 -12.86 10.27
N SER A 2 -6.71 -14.12 9.82
CA SER A 2 -5.60 -14.73 9.08
C SER A 2 -5.38 -13.97 7.76
N HIS A 3 -4.16 -13.52 7.53
CA HIS A 3 -3.73 -12.98 6.25
C HIS A 3 -3.15 -14.13 5.45
N TYR A 4 -3.93 -14.66 4.51
CA TYR A 4 -3.39 -15.60 3.53
C TYR A 4 -2.51 -14.84 2.54
N THR A 5 -1.43 -15.48 2.12
CA THR A 5 -0.72 -15.11 0.90
C THR A 5 -1.62 -15.34 -0.31
N LEU A 6 -1.28 -14.74 -1.46
CA LEU A 6 -2.07 -14.95 -2.69
C LEU A 6 -2.10 -16.43 -3.06
N ASP A 7 -0.97 -17.13 -2.90
CA ASP A 7 -0.84 -18.54 -3.23
C ASP A 7 -1.72 -19.41 -2.33
N GLU A 8 -1.68 -19.19 -1.01
CA GLU A 8 -2.56 -19.91 -0.07
C GLU A 8 -4.05 -19.63 -0.33
N LEU A 9 -4.39 -18.41 -0.76
CA LEU A 9 -5.76 -18.04 -1.11
C LEU A 9 -6.24 -18.79 -2.35
N LEU A 10 -5.39 -18.90 -3.38
CA LEU A 10 -5.68 -19.61 -4.62
C LEU A 10 -5.76 -21.13 -4.40
N GLU A 11 -4.87 -21.69 -3.58
CA GLU A 11 -4.93 -23.10 -3.20
C GLU A 11 -6.25 -23.42 -2.48
N ARG A 12 -6.64 -22.61 -1.49
CA ARG A 12 -7.90 -22.78 -0.77
C ARG A 12 -9.14 -22.59 -1.64
N TRP A 13 -9.12 -21.63 -2.58
CA TRP A 13 -10.20 -21.53 -3.58
C TRP A 13 -10.30 -22.82 -4.39
N LYS A 14 -9.16 -23.31 -4.91
CA LYS A 14 -9.10 -24.51 -5.75
C LYS A 14 -9.63 -25.75 -5.03
N HIS A 15 -9.43 -25.82 -3.72
CA HIS A 15 -9.95 -26.88 -2.86
C HIS A 15 -11.40 -26.67 -2.41
N GLU A 16 -12.07 -25.61 -2.89
CA GLU A 16 -13.44 -25.23 -2.49
C GLU A 16 -13.57 -24.94 -0.98
N ASP A 17 -12.45 -24.66 -0.30
CA ASP A 17 -12.40 -24.32 1.13
C ASP A 17 -12.89 -22.89 1.41
N LEU A 18 -13.08 -22.08 0.36
CA LEU A 18 -13.52 -20.70 0.43
C LEU A 18 -14.67 -20.47 -0.56
N THR A 19 -15.68 -19.74 -0.11
CA THR A 19 -16.71 -19.25 -1.00
C THR A 19 -16.17 -18.14 -1.92
N GLU A 20 -16.80 -17.95 -3.07
CA GLU A 20 -16.46 -16.86 -3.99
C GLU A 20 -16.44 -15.51 -3.28
N ALA A 21 -17.45 -15.24 -2.43
CA ALA A 21 -17.55 -14.01 -1.66
C ALA A 21 -16.39 -13.84 -0.66
N GLN A 22 -15.98 -14.93 0.02
CA GLN A 22 -14.85 -14.89 0.94
C GLN A 22 -13.55 -14.57 0.21
N THR A 23 -13.31 -15.20 -0.93
CA THR A 23 -12.08 -14.93 -1.67
C THR A 23 -12.07 -13.56 -2.31
N ILE A 24 -13.18 -13.09 -2.89
CA ILE A 24 -13.30 -11.71 -3.38
C ILE A 24 -12.98 -10.72 -2.24
N GLY A 25 -13.52 -10.96 -1.04
CA GLY A 25 -13.21 -10.17 0.14
C GLY A 25 -11.71 -10.13 0.48
N GLN A 26 -11.04 -11.29 0.45
CA GLN A 26 -9.60 -11.38 0.70
C GLN A 26 -8.79 -10.65 -0.38
N LEU A 27 -9.13 -10.82 -1.66
CA LEU A 27 -8.47 -10.12 -2.77
C LEU A 27 -8.59 -8.61 -2.64
N LEU A 28 -9.79 -8.09 -2.34
CA LEU A 28 -10.00 -6.66 -2.14
C LEU A 28 -9.19 -6.11 -0.97
N GLN A 29 -9.05 -6.86 0.13
CA GLN A 29 -8.21 -6.47 1.25
C GLN A 29 -6.72 -6.44 0.88
N MET A 30 -6.25 -7.43 0.12
CA MET A 30 -4.88 -7.47 -0.38
C MET A 30 -4.58 -6.28 -1.31
N LEU A 31 -5.47 -6.00 -2.26
CA LEU A 31 -5.34 -4.85 -3.16
C LEU A 31 -5.28 -3.53 -2.41
N ARG A 32 -6.14 -3.33 -1.40
CA ARG A 32 -6.11 -2.14 -0.55
C ARG A 32 -4.78 -1.97 0.18
N LYS A 33 -4.19 -3.05 0.68
CA LYS A 33 -2.87 -3.02 1.34
C LYS A 33 -1.75 -2.67 0.36
N ILE A 34 -1.81 -3.21 -0.86
CA ILE A 34 -0.84 -2.90 -1.92
C ILE A 34 -0.96 -1.43 -2.31
N ASP A 35 -2.16 -0.91 -2.54
CA ASP A 35 -2.39 0.51 -2.86
C ASP A 35 -1.83 1.44 -1.78
N ALA A 36 -2.10 1.13 -0.50
CA ALA A 36 -1.56 1.90 0.63
C ALA A 36 -0.02 1.92 0.61
N ARG A 37 0.62 0.77 0.40
CA ARG A 37 2.08 0.65 0.36
C ARG A 37 2.68 1.36 -0.85
N VAL A 38 2.03 1.32 -2.02
CA VAL A 38 2.46 2.07 -3.21
C VAL A 38 2.42 3.57 -2.94
N ARG A 39 1.31 4.08 -2.36
CA ARG A 39 1.19 5.49 -1.99
C ARG A 39 2.22 5.95 -0.96
N GLU A 40 2.61 5.07 -0.04
CA GLU A 40 3.70 5.34 0.91
C GLU A 40 5.04 5.46 0.19
N LEU A 41 5.34 4.54 -0.74
CA LEU A 41 6.57 4.59 -1.54
C LEU A 41 6.63 5.81 -2.45
N GLU A 42 5.51 6.20 -3.06
CA GLU A 42 5.40 7.43 -3.86
C GLU A 42 5.66 8.67 -3.01
N ARG A 43 5.06 8.75 -1.82
CA ARG A 43 5.31 9.84 -0.86
C ARG A 43 6.76 9.88 -0.39
N ALA A 44 7.38 8.73 -0.13
CA ALA A 44 8.78 8.65 0.28
C ALA A 44 9.76 9.05 -0.84
N LYS A 45 9.36 8.91 -2.11
CA LYS A 45 10.13 9.35 -3.27
C LYS A 45 9.90 10.80 -3.67
N ALA A 46 8.86 11.45 -3.15
CA ALA A 46 8.66 12.87 -3.37
C ALA A 46 9.89 13.60 -2.81
N PRO A 47 10.67 14.32 -3.64
CA PRO A 47 11.81 15.07 -3.15
C PRO A 47 11.28 16.00 -2.08
N THR A 48 11.90 15.92 -0.89
CA THR A 48 11.67 16.92 0.14
C THR A 48 12.08 18.23 -0.51
N SER A 49 11.11 19.06 -0.89
CA SER A 49 11.37 20.44 -1.23
C SER A 49 11.99 21.03 0.04
N GLU A 50 13.31 21.03 0.11
CA GLU A 50 14.03 21.71 1.18
C GLU A 50 13.45 23.12 1.23
N PRO A 51 12.94 23.58 2.38
CA PRO A 51 12.56 24.97 2.50
C PRO A 51 13.84 25.76 2.26
N GLU A 52 13.90 26.46 1.12
CA GLU A 52 15.02 27.33 0.77
C GLU A 52 15.41 28.16 2.01
N PRO A 53 16.69 28.14 2.43
CA PRO A 53 17.10 28.95 3.55
C PRO A 53 16.92 30.41 3.12
N LYS A 54 15.90 31.07 3.69
CA LYS A 54 15.72 32.52 3.67
C LYS A 54 16.94 33.15 4.35
N ASN A 55 18.01 33.28 3.61
CA ASN A 55 19.20 33.97 4.05
C ASN A 55 19.59 34.95 2.96
N GLN A 56 19.21 36.21 3.12
CA GLN A 56 20.17 37.26 3.44
C GLN A 56 19.57 38.67 3.30
N ARG A 57 19.77 39.44 4.37
CA ARG A 57 20.24 40.83 4.34
C ARG A 57 19.36 41.84 3.61
N SER A 58 18.47 42.47 4.38
CA SER A 58 18.35 43.94 4.30
C SER A 58 19.15 44.51 5.47
N ALA A 59 20.45 44.69 5.23
CA ALA A 59 21.27 45.62 5.97
C ALA A 59 21.28 46.94 5.18
N GLN A 60 21.20 48.04 5.93
CA GLN A 60 21.30 49.45 5.54
C GLN A 60 20.01 50.13 5.08
#